data_AF-A0A354EXA9-F1
#
_entry.id   AF-A0A354EXA9-F1
#
_cell.length_a   1.000
_cell.length_b   1.000
_cell.length_c   1.000
_cell.angle_alpha   90.00
_cell.angle_beta   90.00
_cell.angle_gamma   90.00
#
_symmetry.space_group_name_H-M   'P 1'
#
loop_
_entity.id
_entity.type
_entity.pdbx_description
1 polymer ?
#
loop_
_entity_poly.entity_id
_entity_poly.type
_entity_poly.pdbx_seq_one_letter_code
_entity_poly.pdbx_strand_id
1 'polypeptide(L)'
;MKLLRWTISIALFLASAYLFQHNLQRILHGVDTAGVFAPILFLILHCFTSVLCLPTVLLVLAGGILFGPVAGCMLNLLGATLGAACGFCISRHLLPGVFRPKENTRMHAWVARVEHQGWKSVALLRFAPVPYNLVNYALGVTRIKFSHFLMATLICLVPNKIVVTYCGYAGIQLFDLIQS
;
A
#
# COMPACT_ATOMS: atom_id res chain seq x y z
N MET A 1 -5.61 24.18 -20.15
CA MET A 1 -5.53 24.23 -18.67
C MET A 1 -5.62 22.87 -17.97
N LYS A 2 -6.52 21.95 -18.37
CA LYS A 2 -6.60 20.61 -17.73
C LYS A 2 -5.33 19.77 -17.91
N LEU A 3 -4.77 19.74 -19.12
CA LEU A 3 -3.55 18.98 -19.43
C LEU A 3 -2.34 19.39 -18.56
N LEU A 4 -2.17 20.70 -18.33
CA LEU A 4 -1.10 21.27 -17.49
C LEU A 4 -1.23 20.88 -16.00
N ARG A 5 -2.45 20.72 -15.48
CA ARG A 5 -2.67 20.26 -14.09
C ARG A 5 -2.29 18.79 -13.91
N TRP A 6 -2.55 17.96 -14.91
CA TRP A 6 -2.16 16.55 -14.89
C TRP A 6 -0.65 16.37 -14.95
N THR A 7 0.04 17.12 -15.82
CA THR A 7 1.50 17.04 -15.91
C THR A 7 2.18 17.50 -14.62
N ILE A 8 1.71 18.58 -14.00
CA ILE A 8 2.22 19.04 -12.70
C ILE A 8 1.97 18.01 -11.60
N SER A 9 0.78 17.40 -11.56
CA SER A 9 0.45 16.38 -10.54
C SER A 9 1.31 15.12 -10.70
N ILE A 10 1.54 14.68 -11.93
CA ILE A 10 2.42 13.53 -12.23
C ILE A 10 3.87 13.86 -11.87
N ALA A 11 4.37 15.04 -12.26
CA ALA A 11 5.72 15.48 -11.93
C ALA A 11 5.93 15.57 -10.41
N LEU A 12 4.95 16.11 -9.67
CA LEU A 12 4.99 16.19 -8.21
C LEU A 12 4.99 14.79 -7.57
N PHE A 13 4.14 13.89 -8.08
CA PHE A 13 4.11 12.51 -7.62
C PHE A 13 5.46 11.81 -7.86
N LEU A 14 6.03 11.93 -9.06
CA LEU A 14 7.34 11.36 -9.38
C LEU A 14 8.46 11.96 -8.53
N ALA A 15 8.46 13.28 -8.32
CA ALA A 15 9.41 13.95 -7.45
C ALA A 15 9.29 13.45 -5.99
N SER A 16 8.06 13.30 -5.48
CA SER A 16 7.82 12.77 -4.14
C SER A 16 8.29 11.32 -3.99
N ALA A 17 8.07 10.48 -5.01
CA ALA A 17 8.55 9.10 -5.04
C ALA A 17 10.08 9.02 -5.09
N TYR A 18 10.70 9.87 -5.89
CA TYR A 18 12.16 9.96 -5.98
C TYR A 18 12.78 10.44 -4.66
N LEU A 19 12.24 11.51 -4.07
CA LEU A 19 12.70 12.03 -2.78
C LEU A 19 12.50 11.02 -1.65
N PHE A 20 11.37 10.31 -1.64
CA PHE A 20 11.10 9.26 -0.67
C PHE A 20 12.12 8.13 -0.78
N GLN A 21 12.39 7.64 -2.00
CA GLN A 21 13.37 6.59 -2.23
C GLN A 21 14.78 7.02 -1.84
N HIS A 22 15.17 8.26 -2.18
CA HIS A 22 16.50 8.79 -1.86
C HIS A 22 16.69 9.00 -0.35
N ASN A 23 15.65 9.45 0.36
CA ASN A 23 15.71 9.67 1.82
C ASN A 23 15.30 8.45 2.65
N LEU A 24 14.95 7.32 2.01
CA LEU A 24 14.41 6.16 2.71
C LEU A 24 15.36 5.66 3.81
N GLN A 25 16.67 5.61 3.53
CA GLN A 25 17.66 5.20 4.53
C GLN A 25 17.64 6.11 5.76
N ARG A 26 17.53 7.43 5.58
CA ARG A 26 17.45 8.40 6.69
C ARG A 26 16.17 8.23 7.49
N ILE A 27 15.04 8.01 6.80
CA ILE A 27 13.74 7.77 7.43
C ILE A 27 13.79 6.48 8.27
N LEU A 28 14.31 5.40 7.70
CA LEU A 28 14.44 4.12 8.39
C LEU A 28 15.40 4.19 9.57
N HIS A 29 16.50 4.92 9.46
CA HIS A 29 17.40 5.17 10.59
C HIS A 29 16.69 5.95 11.72
N GLY A 30 15.83 6.90 11.38
CA GLY A 30 14.96 7.57 12.36
C GLY A 30 13.95 6.63 13.03
N VAL A 31 13.47 5.61 12.31
CA VAL A 31 12.61 4.56 12.89
C VAL A 31 13.42 3.67 13.83
N ASP A 32 14.61 3.24 13.42
CA ASP A 32 15.49 2.36 14.18
C ASP A 32 15.95 3.01 15.52
N THR A 33 16.30 4.28 15.46
CA THR A 33 16.72 5.06 16.65
C THR A 33 15.57 5.44 17.59
N ALA A 34 14.31 5.24 17.19
CA ALA A 34 13.15 5.56 18.02
C ALA A 34 12.85 4.53 19.12
N GLY A 35 13.60 3.42 19.17
CA GLY A 35 13.48 2.40 20.22
C GLY A 35 12.07 1.81 20.32
N VAL A 36 11.42 1.94 21.48
CA VAL A 36 10.08 1.38 21.75
C VAL A 36 9.00 1.93 20.80
N PHE A 37 9.18 3.14 20.26
CA PHE A 37 8.22 3.75 19.33
C PHE A 37 8.45 3.35 17.86
N ALA A 38 9.52 2.62 17.54
CA ALA A 38 9.85 2.21 16.19
C ALA A 38 8.69 1.50 15.45
N PRO A 39 7.95 0.54 16.06
CA PRO A 39 6.84 -0.13 15.39
C PRO A 39 5.70 0.82 15.01
N ILE A 40 5.40 1.80 15.88
CA ILE A 40 4.32 2.78 15.66
C ILE A 40 4.71 3.72 14.52
N LEU A 41 5.92 4.26 14.54
CA LEU A 41 6.43 5.12 13.47
C LEU A 41 6.47 4.38 12.13
N PHE A 42 6.87 3.11 12.14
CA PHE A 42 6.86 2.27 10.95
C PHE A 42 5.45 2.08 10.38
N LEU A 43 4.44 1.84 11.23
CA LEU A 43 3.04 1.74 10.79
C LEU A 43 2.53 3.04 10.18
N ILE A 44 2.81 4.18 10.81
CA ILE A 44 2.43 5.50 10.32
C ILE A 44 3.07 5.74 8.95
N LEU A 45 4.37 5.48 8.83
CA LEU A 45 5.10 5.59 7.57
C LEU A 45 4.50 4.71 6.47
N HIS A 46 4.16 3.46 6.80
CA HIS A 46 3.53 2.53 5.86
C HIS A 46 2.17 3.03 5.38
N CYS A 47 1.35 3.57 6.29
CA CYS A 47 0.06 4.14 5.97
C CYS A 47 0.20 5.33 5.01
N PHE A 48 1.08 6.29 5.33
CA PHE A 48 1.36 7.44 4.46
C PHE A 48 1.88 7.01 3.09
N THR A 49 2.81 6.05 3.05
CA THR A 49 3.39 5.55 1.81
C THR A 49 2.29 4.93 0.92
N SER A 50 1.37 4.17 1.52
CA SER A 50 0.25 3.57 0.77
C SER A 50 -0.76 4.61 0.29
N VAL A 51 -1.14 5.57 1.13
CA VAL A 51 -2.08 6.64 0.77
C VAL A 51 -1.50 7.52 -0.34
N LEU A 52 -0.23 7.87 -0.25
CA LEU A 52 0.48 8.66 -1.25
C LEU A 52 0.84 7.87 -2.51
N CYS A 53 0.40 6.62 -2.65
CA CYS A 53 0.72 5.74 -3.78
C CYS A 53 2.22 5.48 -4.01
N LEU A 54 3.04 5.67 -2.99
CA LEU A 54 4.50 5.51 -3.06
C LEU A 54 4.91 4.02 -3.10
N PRO A 55 6.11 3.71 -3.61
CA PRO A 55 6.61 2.33 -3.66
C PRO A 55 6.85 1.77 -2.25
N THR A 56 6.01 0.83 -1.82
CA THR A 56 6.07 0.22 -0.48
C THR A 56 7.02 -0.97 -0.38
N VAL A 57 7.53 -1.50 -1.50
CA VAL A 57 8.37 -2.71 -1.52
C VAL A 57 9.61 -2.54 -0.64
N LEU A 58 10.31 -1.41 -0.75
CA LEU A 58 11.49 -1.13 0.05
C LEU A 58 11.17 -1.04 1.54
N LEU A 59 10.00 -0.49 1.89
CA LEU A 59 9.54 -0.43 3.27
C LEU A 59 9.22 -1.83 3.82
N VAL A 60 8.63 -2.71 3.01
CA VAL A 60 8.35 -4.10 3.40
C VAL A 60 9.65 -4.86 3.67
N LEU A 61 10.65 -4.72 2.79
CA LEU A 61 11.99 -5.30 3.01
C LEU A 61 12.62 -4.77 4.29
N ALA A 62 12.58 -3.46 4.51
CA ALA A 62 13.09 -2.83 5.72
C ALA A 62 12.40 -3.34 6.99
N GLY A 63 11.10 -3.62 6.94
CA GLY A 63 10.39 -4.24 8.05
C GLY A 63 10.96 -5.61 8.45
N GLY A 64 11.40 -6.41 7.47
CA GLY A 64 12.07 -7.69 7.73
C GLY A 64 13.49 -7.54 8.28
N ILE A 65 14.22 -6.53 7.83
CA ILE A 65 15.57 -6.22 8.31
C ILE A 65 15.54 -5.70 9.75
N LEU A 66 14.63 -4.75 10.06
CA LEU A 66 14.59 -4.05 11.35
C LEU A 66 13.91 -4.87 12.45
N PHE A 67 12.81 -5.56 12.13
CA PHE A 67 11.97 -6.24 13.13
C PHE A 67 12.00 -7.76 13.00
N GLY A 68 12.79 -8.31 12.08
CA GLY A 68 12.85 -9.74 11.82
C GLY A 68 11.65 -10.29 11.03
N PRO A 69 11.62 -11.61 10.77
CA PRO A 69 10.67 -12.21 9.82
C PRO A 69 9.23 -12.22 10.35
N VAL A 70 9.04 -12.44 11.66
CA VAL A 70 7.69 -12.56 12.26
C VAL A 70 7.11 -11.19 12.56
N ALA A 71 7.75 -10.40 13.43
CA ALA A 71 7.23 -9.09 13.83
C ALA A 71 7.21 -8.11 12.64
N GLY A 72 8.21 -8.14 11.77
CA GLY A 72 8.23 -7.38 10.51
C GLY A 72 7.04 -7.74 9.61
N CYS A 73 6.69 -9.03 9.49
CA CYS A 73 5.56 -9.46 8.67
C CYS A 73 4.24 -8.97 9.26
N MET A 74 4.06 -9.05 10.59
CA MET A 74 2.87 -8.54 11.26
C MET A 74 2.72 -7.02 11.09
N LEU A 75 3.80 -6.25 11.28
CA LEU A 75 3.80 -4.81 11.08
C LEU A 75 3.53 -4.44 9.61
N ASN A 76 4.13 -5.15 8.66
CA ASN A 76 3.88 -4.96 7.24
C ASN A 76 2.44 -5.28 6.83
N LEU A 77 1.84 -6.30 7.43
CA LEU A 77 0.45 -6.68 7.17
C LEU A 77 -0.52 -5.64 7.76
N LEU A 78 -0.27 -5.20 8.99
CA LEU A 78 -1.06 -4.17 9.66
C LEU A 78 -0.94 -2.83 8.92
N GLY A 79 0.28 -2.38 8.63
CA GLY A 79 0.55 -1.12 7.94
C GLY A 79 -0.07 -1.07 6.55
N ALA A 80 0.02 -2.17 5.78
CA ALA A 80 -0.61 -2.25 4.47
C ALA A 80 -2.14 -2.27 4.57
N THR A 81 -2.69 -3.05 5.50
CA THR A 81 -4.14 -3.12 5.73
C THR A 81 -4.71 -1.76 6.15
N LEU A 82 -4.04 -1.04 7.05
CA LEU A 82 -4.40 0.30 7.48
C LEU A 82 -4.30 1.31 6.32
N GLY A 83 -3.20 1.28 5.56
CA GLY A 83 -3.05 2.12 4.36
C GLY A 83 -4.14 1.87 3.32
N ALA A 84 -4.51 0.60 3.09
CA ALA A 84 -5.60 0.24 2.20
C ALA A 84 -6.95 0.74 2.69
N ALA A 85 -7.21 0.59 3.99
CA ALA A 85 -8.41 1.11 4.64
C ALA A 85 -8.51 2.63 4.48
N CYS A 86 -7.42 3.35 4.71
CA CYS A 86 -7.36 4.79 4.51
C CYS A 86 -7.66 5.18 3.06
N GLY A 87 -7.00 4.56 2.07
CA GLY A 87 -7.27 4.82 0.64
C GLY A 87 -8.72 4.56 0.25
N PHE A 88 -9.30 3.46 0.75
CA PHE A 88 -10.71 3.11 0.55
C PHE A 88 -11.65 4.16 1.18
N CYS A 89 -11.40 4.57 2.42
CA CYS A 89 -12.21 5.57 3.11
C CYS A 89 -12.09 6.95 2.46
N ILE A 90 -10.89 7.32 1.97
CA ILE A 90 -10.65 8.58 1.26
C ILE A 90 -11.49 8.66 -0.02
N SER A 91 -11.48 7.62 -0.87
CA SER A 91 -12.29 7.66 -2.10
C SER A 91 -13.79 7.56 -1.83
N ARG A 92 -14.19 6.89 -0.75
CA ARG A 92 -15.62 6.74 -0.41
C ARG A 92 -16.23 7.97 0.26
N HIS A 93 -15.54 8.55 1.23
CA HIS A 93 -16.13 9.55 2.14
C HIS A 93 -15.57 10.95 1.93
N LEU A 94 -14.26 11.11 1.71
CA LEU A 94 -13.62 12.43 1.64
C LEU A 94 -13.69 13.03 0.24
N LEU A 95 -13.44 12.23 -0.79
CA LEU A 95 -13.33 12.69 -2.18
C LEU A 95 -14.27 11.95 -3.15
N PRO A 96 -15.54 11.65 -2.79
CA PRO A 96 -16.43 10.89 -3.66
C PRO A 96 -16.65 11.59 -5.01
N GLY A 97 -16.71 12.92 -5.06
CA GLY A 97 -16.88 13.66 -6.32
C GLY A 97 -15.69 13.59 -7.29
N VAL A 98 -14.48 13.30 -6.79
CA VAL A 98 -13.28 13.18 -7.63
C VAL A 98 -13.17 11.78 -8.23
N PHE A 99 -13.55 10.75 -7.45
CA PHE A 99 -13.36 9.36 -7.84
C PHE A 99 -14.62 8.67 -8.39
N ARG A 100 -15.82 9.24 -8.19
CA ARG A 100 -17.06 8.68 -8.74
C ARG A 100 -17.00 8.64 -10.28
N PRO A 101 -17.20 7.46 -10.89
CA PRO A 101 -17.28 7.37 -12.34
C PRO A 101 -18.50 8.14 -12.84
N LYS A 102 -18.33 8.81 -13.98
CA LYS A 102 -19.47 9.37 -14.71
C LYS A 102 -20.31 8.23 -15.28
N GLU A 103 -21.62 8.44 -15.33
CA GLU A 103 -22.55 7.50 -15.97
C GLU A 103 -22.13 7.22 -17.43
N ASN A 104 -22.44 6.02 -17.91
CA ASN A 104 -22.12 5.52 -19.26
C ASN A 104 -20.61 5.45 -19.61
N THR A 105 -19.71 5.57 -18.63
CA THR A 105 -18.28 5.34 -18.86
C THR A 105 -17.90 3.87 -18.68
N ARG A 106 -16.80 3.44 -19.30
CA ARG A 106 -16.20 2.11 -19.05
C ARG A 106 -15.96 1.87 -17.55
N MET A 107 -15.59 2.91 -16.82
CA MET A 107 -15.37 2.86 -15.37
C MET A 107 -16.66 2.55 -14.60
N HIS A 108 -17.81 3.12 -15.02
CA HIS A 108 -19.11 2.83 -14.41
C HIS A 108 -19.52 1.36 -14.60
N ALA A 109 -19.35 0.82 -15.83
CA ALA A 109 -19.62 -0.60 -16.10
C ALA A 109 -18.70 -1.53 -15.29
N TRP A 110 -17.43 -1.16 -15.13
CA TRP A 110 -16.48 -1.88 -14.28
C TRP A 110 -16.90 -1.90 -12.81
N VAL A 111 -17.27 -0.74 -12.25
CA VAL A 111 -17.76 -0.63 -10.86
C VAL A 111 -18.99 -1.52 -10.65
N ALA A 112 -19.97 -1.49 -11.56
CA ALA A 112 -21.16 -2.33 -11.46
C ALA A 112 -20.84 -3.83 -11.47
N ARG A 113 -19.88 -4.27 -12.30
CA ARG A 113 -19.44 -5.67 -12.36
C ARG A 113 -18.71 -6.11 -11.07
N VAL A 114 -17.90 -5.22 -10.51
CA VAL A 114 -17.18 -5.46 -9.23
C VAL A 114 -18.16 -5.54 -8.07
N GLU A 115 -19.20 -4.70 -8.05
CA GLU A 115 -20.25 -4.74 -7.03
C GLU A 115 -21.03 -6.05 -7.04
N HIS A 116 -21.28 -6.62 -8.22
CA HIS A 116 -22.05 -7.86 -8.37
C HIS A 116 -21.37 -9.08 -7.73
N GLN A 117 -20.02 -9.16 -7.73
CA GLN A 117 -19.30 -10.31 -7.14
C GLN A 117 -18.77 -10.04 -5.73
N GLY A 118 -18.94 -8.80 -5.22
CA GLY A 118 -18.62 -8.43 -3.84
C GLY A 118 -17.18 -8.74 -3.43
N TRP A 119 -17.01 -9.57 -2.41
CA TRP A 119 -15.69 -9.93 -1.86
C TRP A 119 -14.80 -10.70 -2.87
N LYS A 120 -15.41 -11.45 -3.81
CA LYS A 120 -14.66 -12.21 -4.83
C LYS A 120 -13.91 -11.28 -5.77
N SER A 121 -14.52 -10.16 -6.15
CA SER A 121 -13.83 -9.16 -6.98
C SER A 121 -12.65 -8.52 -6.26
N VAL A 122 -12.72 -8.33 -4.94
CA VAL A 122 -11.59 -7.83 -4.16
C VAL A 122 -10.41 -8.80 -4.27
N ALA A 123 -10.65 -10.10 -4.04
CA ALA A 123 -9.61 -11.11 -4.14
C ALA A 123 -9.01 -11.17 -5.57
N LEU A 124 -9.86 -11.19 -6.61
CA LEU A 124 -9.39 -11.20 -8.00
C LEU A 124 -8.53 -9.98 -8.34
N LEU A 125 -8.92 -8.79 -7.89
CA LEU A 125 -8.14 -7.56 -8.11
C LEU A 125 -6.81 -7.56 -7.36
N ARG A 126 -6.67 -8.31 -6.26
CA ARG A 126 -5.39 -8.48 -5.55
C ARG A 126 -4.41 -9.38 -6.32
N PHE A 127 -4.91 -10.28 -7.17
CA PHE A 127 -4.08 -11.11 -8.04
C PHE A 127 -3.85 -10.49 -9.44
N ALA A 128 -4.65 -9.50 -9.81
CA ALA A 128 -4.46 -8.79 -11.07
C ALA A 128 -3.16 -7.96 -11.05
N PRO A 129 -2.50 -7.73 -12.21
CA PRO A 129 -1.29 -6.93 -12.33
C PRO A 129 -1.58 -5.42 -12.23
N VAL A 130 -2.46 -5.02 -11.32
CA VAL A 130 -2.87 -3.63 -11.09
C VAL A 130 -2.15 -3.11 -9.84
N PRO A 131 -1.63 -1.87 -9.86
CA PRO A 131 -0.98 -1.29 -8.69
C PRO A 131 -1.86 -1.34 -7.44
N TYR A 132 -1.29 -1.87 -6.35
CA TYR A 132 -1.97 -2.09 -5.08
C TYR A 132 -2.78 -0.88 -4.58
N ASN A 133 -2.17 0.31 -4.66
CA ASN A 133 -2.78 1.54 -4.16
C ASN A 133 -3.98 1.96 -5.02
N LEU A 134 -3.94 1.78 -6.34
CA LEU A 134 -5.06 2.10 -7.23
C LEU A 134 -6.27 1.20 -6.96
N VAL A 135 -6.03 -0.09 -6.68
CA VAL A 135 -7.10 -1.03 -6.30
C VAL A 135 -7.83 -0.57 -5.04
N ASN A 136 -7.11 -0.03 -4.04
CA ASN A 136 -7.70 0.47 -2.79
C ASN A 136 -8.69 1.61 -3.07
N TYR A 137 -8.28 2.59 -3.88
CA TYR A 137 -9.12 3.72 -4.23
C TYR A 137 -10.30 3.30 -5.11
N ALA A 138 -10.06 2.46 -6.12
CA ALA A 138 -11.11 1.97 -7.01
C ALA A 138 -12.21 1.21 -6.25
N LEU A 139 -11.82 0.36 -5.31
CA LEU A 139 -12.76 -0.40 -4.47
C LEU A 139 -13.55 0.51 -3.52
N GLY A 140 -12.99 1.62 -3.03
CA GLY A 140 -13.72 2.56 -2.18
C GLY A 140 -14.87 3.28 -2.88
N VAL A 141 -14.79 3.45 -4.20
CA VAL A 141 -15.86 4.05 -5.02
C VAL A 141 -17.05 3.10 -5.23
N THR A 142 -16.82 1.79 -5.14
CA THR A 142 -17.88 0.78 -5.25
C THR A 142 -18.79 0.79 -4.02
N ARG A 143 -19.87 -0.01 -4.01
CA ARG A 143 -20.75 -0.27 -2.86
C ARG A 143 -20.33 -1.45 -1.98
N ILE A 144 -19.14 -2.00 -2.17
CA ILE A 144 -18.66 -3.15 -1.38
C ILE A 144 -18.57 -2.79 0.11
N LYS A 145 -18.99 -3.69 1.01
CA LYS A 145 -18.87 -3.51 2.46
C LYS A 145 -17.39 -3.38 2.85
N PHE A 146 -17.07 -2.41 3.71
CA PHE A 146 -15.69 -2.18 4.18
C PHE A 146 -15.09 -3.44 4.83
N SER A 147 -15.88 -4.19 5.61
CA SER A 147 -15.44 -5.45 6.22
C SER A 147 -15.03 -6.51 5.20
N HIS A 148 -15.80 -6.71 4.13
CA HIS A 148 -15.45 -7.63 3.05
C HIS A 148 -14.15 -7.22 2.35
N PHE A 149 -13.99 -5.92 2.09
CA PHE A 149 -12.74 -5.38 1.54
C PHE A 149 -11.54 -5.65 2.45
N LEU A 150 -11.68 -5.36 3.74
CA LEU A 150 -10.62 -5.47 4.73
C LEU A 150 -10.18 -6.93 4.92
N MET A 151 -11.14 -7.85 5.11
CA MET A 151 -10.84 -9.27 5.31
C MET A 151 -10.22 -9.90 4.07
N ALA A 152 -10.78 -9.66 2.88
CA ALA A 152 -10.21 -10.18 1.64
C ALA A 152 -8.79 -9.61 1.41
N THR A 153 -8.58 -8.32 1.66
CA THR A 153 -7.26 -7.70 1.53
C THR A 153 -6.25 -8.30 2.51
N LEU A 154 -6.63 -8.47 3.77
CA LEU A 154 -5.75 -9.03 4.79
C LEU A 154 -5.33 -10.45 4.40
N ILE A 155 -6.28 -11.32 4.05
CA ILE A 155 -6.01 -12.71 3.66
C ILE A 155 -5.13 -12.78 2.41
N CYS A 156 -5.44 -12.01 1.37
CA CYS A 156 -4.67 -12.02 0.13
C CYS A 156 -3.26 -11.44 0.29
N LEU A 157 -3.04 -10.55 1.26
CA LEU A 157 -1.73 -9.94 1.49
C LEU A 157 -0.79 -10.83 2.28
N VAL A 158 -1.30 -11.72 3.15
CA VAL A 158 -0.47 -12.56 4.04
C VAL A 158 0.67 -13.26 3.28
N PRO A 159 0.44 -14.03 2.20
CA PRO A 159 1.52 -14.74 1.51
C PRO A 159 2.58 -13.80 0.95
N ASN A 160 2.14 -12.70 0.33
CA ASN A 160 3.04 -11.70 -0.24
C ASN A 160 3.88 -11.01 0.85
N LYS A 161 3.28 -10.68 2.01
CA LYS A 161 4.01 -10.05 3.11
C LYS A 161 5.02 -11.00 3.73
N ILE A 162 4.69 -12.28 3.88
CA ILE A 162 5.63 -13.28 4.38
C ILE A 162 6.85 -13.37 3.46
N VAL A 163 6.64 -13.59 2.16
CA VAL A 163 7.74 -13.76 1.19
C VAL A 163 8.66 -12.55 1.17
N VAL A 164 8.11 -11.34 0.97
CA VAL A 164 8.94 -10.13 0.81
C VAL A 164 9.64 -9.77 2.13
N THR A 165 8.96 -9.89 3.27
CA THR A 165 9.60 -9.63 4.58
C THR A 165 10.73 -10.63 4.83
N TYR A 166 10.50 -11.91 4.55
CA TYR A 166 11.51 -12.94 4.72
C TYR A 166 12.69 -12.73 3.78
N CYS A 167 12.47 -12.31 2.53
CA CYS A 167 13.56 -11.93 1.62
C CYS A 167 14.41 -10.79 2.18
N GLY A 168 13.81 -9.78 2.83
CA GLY A 168 14.55 -8.71 3.50
C GLY A 168 15.45 -9.24 4.62
N TYR A 169 14.89 -10.09 5.49
CA TYR A 169 15.62 -10.71 6.60
C TYR A 169 16.73 -11.68 6.13
N ALA A 170 16.42 -12.57 5.20
CA ALA A 170 17.39 -13.53 4.67
C ALA A 170 18.48 -12.84 3.85
N GLY A 171 18.14 -11.76 3.14
CA GLY A 171 19.09 -10.98 2.35
C GLY A 171 20.17 -10.32 3.20
N ILE A 172 19.81 -9.74 4.34
CA ILE A 172 20.81 -9.16 5.25
C ILE A 172 21.67 -10.25 5.90
N GLN A 173 21.07 -11.38 6.30
CA GLN A 173 21.81 -12.49 6.91
C GLN A 173 22.83 -13.13 5.96
N LEU A 174 22.50 -13.24 4.66
CA LEU A 174 23.45 -13.73 3.65
C LEU A 174 24.61 -12.75 3.44
N PHE A 175 24.33 -11.44 3.47
CA PHE A 175 25.35 -10.41 3.32
C PHE A 175 26.36 -10.45 4.46
N ASP A 176 25.88 -10.60 5.69
CA ASP A 176 26.74 -10.73 6.88
C ASP A 176 27.64 -11.97 6.82
N LEU A 177 27.12 -13.10 6.30
CA LEU A 177 27.88 -14.35 6.13
C LEU A 177 28.97 -14.29 5.06
N ILE A 178 28.84 -13.43 4.05
CA ILE A 178 29.85 -13.26 3.00
C ILE A 178 31.00 -12.35 3.47
N GLN A 179 30.74 -11.48 4.45
CA GLN A 179 31.74 -10.55 4.99
C GLN A 179 32.54 -11.10 6.19
N SER A 180 32.14 -12.25 6.75
CA SER A 180 32.85 -12.99 7.81
C SER A 180 33.85 -13.99 7.25
#